data_AF-A0A9E6ATD1-F1
#
_entry.id   AF-A0A9E6ATD1-F1
#
_cell.length_a   1.000
_cell.length_b   1.000
_cell.length_c   1.000
_cell.angle_alpha   90.00
_cell.angle_beta   90.00
_cell.angle_gamma   90.00
#
_symmetry.space_group_name_H-M   'P 1'
#
loop_
_entity.id
_entity.type
_entity.pdbx_description
1 polymer ?
#
loop_
_entity_poly.entity_id
_entity_poly.type
_entity_poly.pdbx_seq_one_letter_code
_entity_poly.pdbx_strand_id
1 'polypeptide(L)'
;MSYIIGASSMLIVGILDDMYDVKVRVRLLVQLISAIVIVARSGIYFDYLGQIDGLGSISLGGVGMAITVLFFMTNINSYNMVDGVDGLLGMLSLISTITLAIFISAIGFLGEYFKLSDFMMLLSFLFIMVSFTCYFVHTSKFNKQ
;
A
#
# COMPACT_ATOMS: atom_id res chain seq x y z
N MET A 1 13.24 -16.25 21.04
CA MET A 1 13.02 -15.21 22.08
C MET A 1 13.41 -13.79 21.61
N SER A 2 14.51 -13.62 20.89
CA SER A 2 14.94 -12.32 20.32
C SER A 2 13.91 -11.67 19.38
N TYR A 3 13.20 -12.45 18.57
CA TYR A 3 12.18 -11.95 17.63
C TYR A 3 10.99 -11.28 18.32
N ILE A 4 10.52 -11.86 19.44
CA ILE A 4 9.38 -11.32 20.19
C ILE A 4 9.76 -9.97 20.80
N ILE A 5 10.98 -9.84 21.31
CA ILE A 5 11.49 -8.58 21.87
C ILE A 5 11.56 -7.51 20.79
N GLY A 6 12.13 -7.81 19.61
CA GLY A 6 12.21 -6.86 18.50
C GLY A 6 10.84 -6.48 17.92
N ALA A 7 9.94 -7.45 17.77
CA ALA A 7 8.57 -7.20 17.31
C ALA A 7 7.77 -6.36 18.32
N SER A 8 7.92 -6.64 19.62
CA SER A 8 7.26 -5.88 20.69
C SER A 8 7.78 -4.45 20.79
N SER A 9 9.09 -4.21 20.64
CA SER A 9 9.63 -2.85 20.61
C SER A 9 9.16 -2.08 19.39
N MET A 10 9.08 -2.72 18.21
CA MET A 10 8.53 -2.09 17.01
C MET A 10 7.04 -1.78 17.14
N LEU A 11 6.26 -2.67 17.77
CA LEU A 11 4.84 -2.42 18.07
C LEU A 11 4.64 -1.24 19.02
N ILE A 12 5.41 -1.18 20.11
CA ILE A 12 5.31 -0.08 21.09
C ILE A 12 5.66 1.26 20.42
N VAL A 13 6.69 1.27 19.56
CA VAL A 13 7.06 2.47 18.80
C VAL A 13 5.99 2.86 17.80
N GLY A 14 5.36 1.89 17.13
CA GLY A 14 4.22 2.14 16.23
C GLY A 14 3.05 2.78 16.98
N ILE A 15 2.68 2.23 18.14
CA ILE A 15 1.59 2.76 18.98
C ILE A 15 1.94 4.17 19.50
N LEU A 16 3.18 4.40 19.93
CA LEU A 16 3.62 5.71 20.40
C LEU A 16 3.69 6.75 19.28
N ASP A 17 4.06 6.35 18.06
CA ASP A 17 4.05 7.23 16.88
C ASP A 17 2.63 7.68 16.56
N ASP A 18 1.66 6.76 16.58
CA ASP A 18 0.25 7.03 16.34
C ASP A 18 -0.39 7.92 17.44
N MET A 19 0.09 7.82 18.68
CA MET A 19 -0.48 8.56 19.82
C MET A 19 0.13 9.95 20.04
N TYR A 20 1.39 10.18 19.66
CA TYR A 20 2.16 11.36 20.08
C TYR A 20 2.69 12.24 18.94
N ASP A 21 2.26 12.01 17.69
CA ASP A 21 2.62 12.82 16.51
C ASP A 21 4.14 13.08 16.44
N VAL A 22 4.90 11.99 16.58
CA VAL A 22 6.34 12.04 16.78
C VAL A 22 7.03 12.53 15.51
N LYS A 23 7.95 13.48 15.64
CA LYS A 23 8.70 14.04 14.51
C LYS A 23 9.35 12.92 13.69
N VAL A 24 9.16 12.93 12.37
CA VAL A 24 9.67 11.94 11.39
C VAL A 24 11.14 11.55 11.64
N ARG A 25 11.99 12.52 12.01
CA ARG A 25 13.41 12.26 12.31
C ARG A 25 13.62 11.32 13.50
N VAL A 26 12.84 11.47 14.57
CA VAL A 26 12.92 10.63 15.77
C VAL A 26 12.42 9.23 15.45
N ARG A 27 11.31 9.14 14.71
CA ARG A 27 10.75 7.86 14.28
C ARG A 27 11.72 7.04 13.44
N LEU A 28 12.34 7.65 12.42
CA LEU A 28 13.33 6.97 11.57
C LEU A 28 14.55 6.51 12.37
N LEU A 29 15.02 7.29 13.35
CA LEU A 29 16.12 6.89 14.22
C LEU A 29 15.77 5.67 15.08
N VAL A 30 14.58 5.64 15.67
CA VAL A 30 14.14 4.51 16.50
C VAL A 30 13.95 3.24 15.66
N GLN A 31 13.39 3.37 14.45
CA GLN A 31 13.26 2.25 13.51
C GLN A 31 14.61 1.72 13.06
N LEU A 32 15.56 2.61 12.74
CA LEU A 32 16.91 2.25 12.35
C LEU A 32 17.61 1.46 13.48
N ILE A 33 17.58 1.97 14.71
CA ILE A 33 18.18 1.30 15.87
C ILE A 33 17.52 -0.07 16.09
N SER A 34 16.20 -0.13 16.04
CA SER A 34 15.46 -1.39 16.22
C SER A 34 15.79 -2.42 15.14
N ALA A 35 15.85 -2.02 13.87
CA ALA A 35 16.21 -2.89 12.76
C ALA A 35 17.64 -3.41 12.88
N ILE A 36 18.60 -2.56 13.26
CA ILE A 36 19.99 -2.98 13.49
C ILE A 36 20.06 -4.01 14.61
N VAL A 37 19.38 -3.78 15.74
CA VAL A 37 19.37 -4.71 16.88
C VAL A 37 18.75 -6.05 16.49
N ILE A 38 17.66 -6.05 15.72
CA ILE A 38 17.00 -7.27 15.25
C ILE A 38 17.94 -8.06 14.35
N VAL A 39 18.54 -7.43 13.34
CA VAL A 39 19.42 -8.11 12.37
C VAL A 39 20.70 -8.61 13.04
N ALA A 40 21.31 -7.81 13.91
CA ALA A 40 22.52 -8.20 14.64
C ALA A 40 22.28 -9.37 15.61
N ARG A 41 21.09 -9.45 16.22
CA ARG A 41 20.73 -10.55 17.15
C ARG A 41 20.10 -11.76 16.48
N SER A 42 19.43 -11.60 15.34
CA SER A 42 18.86 -12.73 14.61
C SER A 42 19.95 -13.47 13.83
N GLY A 43 20.98 -12.76 13.36
CA GLY A 43 21.95 -13.29 12.41
C GLY A 43 21.33 -13.60 11.04
N ILE A 44 20.07 -13.20 10.82
CA ILE A 44 19.33 -13.44 9.59
C ILE A 44 19.36 -12.15 8.78
N TYR A 45 20.11 -12.17 7.69
CA TYR A 45 20.18 -11.10 6.70
C TYR A 45 20.37 -11.71 5.31
N PHE A 46 20.21 -10.89 4.27
CA PHE A 46 20.37 -11.33 2.89
C PHE A 46 21.85 -11.59 2.57
N ASP A 47 22.34 -12.78 2.89
CA ASP A 47 23.73 -13.17 2.60
C ASP A 47 23.92 -13.72 1.17
N TYR A 48 22.83 -14.20 0.56
CA TYR A 48 22.83 -14.80 -0.77
C TYR A 48 21.63 -14.37 -1.61
N LEU A 49 21.86 -13.84 -2.82
CA LEU A 49 20.81 -13.38 -3.74
C LEU A 49 20.33 -14.47 -4.72
N GLY A 50 20.91 -15.67 -4.66
CA GLY A 50 20.62 -16.74 -5.62
C GLY A 50 21.69 -16.88 -6.70
N GLN A 51 21.52 -17.91 -7.52
CA GLN A 51 22.39 -18.19 -8.66
C GLN A 51 21.72 -17.62 -9.91
N ILE A 52 22.32 -16.60 -10.51
CA ILE A 52 21.82 -15.98 -11.73
C ILE A 52 22.49 -16.68 -12.91
N ASP A 53 21.68 -17.21 -13.84
CA ASP A 53 22.19 -17.85 -15.05
C ASP A 53 23.08 -16.87 -15.83
N GLY A 54 24.37 -17.20 -15.94
CA GLY A 54 25.40 -16.39 -16.60
C GLY A 54 26.31 -15.56 -15.67
N LEU A 55 25.92 -15.27 -14.42
CA LEU A 55 26.75 -14.51 -13.46
C LEU A 55 27.25 -15.35 -12.27
N GLY A 56 26.68 -16.53 -12.02
CA GLY A 56 27.05 -17.39 -10.90
C GLY A 56 26.39 -16.98 -9.57
N SER A 57 26.93 -17.49 -8.47
CA SER A 57 26.40 -17.32 -7.12
C SER A 57 26.81 -15.95 -6.54
N ILE A 58 25.85 -15.07 -6.26
CA ILE A 58 26.13 -13.72 -5.72
C ILE A 58 25.96 -13.73 -4.20
N SER A 59 27.09 -13.70 -3.48
CA SER A 59 27.13 -13.48 -2.03
C SER A 59 27.25 -11.99 -1.71
N LEU A 60 26.45 -11.50 -0.76
CA LEU A 60 26.43 -10.08 -0.38
C LEU A 60 27.30 -9.78 0.83
N GLY A 61 27.61 -10.79 1.66
CA GLY A 61 28.40 -10.60 2.88
C GLY A 61 27.83 -9.49 3.76
N GLY A 62 28.71 -8.63 4.30
CA GLY A 62 28.32 -7.52 5.19
C GLY A 62 27.38 -6.49 4.55
N VAL A 63 27.34 -6.38 3.21
CA VAL A 63 26.40 -5.52 2.50
C VAL A 63 24.96 -6.02 2.65
N GLY A 64 24.80 -7.34 2.78
CA GLY A 64 23.52 -7.99 3.04
C GLY A 64 22.84 -7.47 4.31
N MET A 65 23.63 -7.21 5.35
CA MET A 65 23.12 -6.64 6.61
C MET A 65 22.52 -5.25 6.40
N ALA A 66 23.23 -4.37 5.68
CA ALA A 66 22.75 -3.03 5.38
C ALA A 66 21.48 -3.06 4.53
N ILE A 67 21.41 -3.96 3.54
CA ILE A 67 20.22 -4.15 2.70
C ILE A 67 19.03 -4.64 3.51
N THR A 68 19.22 -5.59 4.43
CA THR A 68 18.13 -6.06 5.30
C THR A 68 17.62 -4.96 6.22
N VAL A 69 18.50 -4.13 6.79
CA VAL A 69 18.09 -2.97 7.61
C VAL A 69 17.30 -1.97 6.78
N LEU A 70 17.78 -1.62 5.58
CA LEU A 70 17.06 -0.76 4.65
C LEU A 70 15.71 -1.35 4.27
N PHE A 71 15.63 -2.66 4.01
CA PHE A 71 14.38 -3.35 3.69
C PHE A 71 13.35 -3.20 4.80
N PHE A 72 13.72 -3.36 6.07
CA PHE A 72 12.82 -3.13 7.20
C PHE A 72 12.37 -1.67 7.28
N MET A 73 13.30 -0.72 7.16
CA MET A 73 12.96 0.71 7.20
C MET A 73 12.04 1.11 6.05
N THR A 74 12.34 0.67 4.83
CA THR A 74 11.51 0.91 3.65
C THR A 74 10.13 0.29 3.82
N ASN A 75 10.01 -0.96 4.26
CA ASN A 75 8.70 -1.59 4.49
C ASN A 75 7.86 -0.81 5.50
N ILE A 76 8.41 -0.52 6.69
CA ILE A 76 7.68 0.18 7.75
C ILE A 76 7.26 1.59 7.27
N ASN A 77 8.17 2.31 6.62
CA ASN A 77 7.88 3.65 6.10
C ASN A 77 6.88 3.61 4.94
N SER A 78 6.94 2.60 4.07
CA SER A 78 5.98 2.41 2.98
C SER A 78 4.58 2.09 3.49
N TYR A 79 4.43 1.21 4.48
CA TYR A 79 3.11 0.93 5.07
C TYR A 79 2.54 2.18 5.73
N ASN A 80 3.35 2.95 6.44
CA ASN A 80 2.87 4.20 7.03
C ASN A 80 2.55 5.29 6.00
N MET A 81 3.29 5.36 4.87
CA MET A 81 2.93 6.24 3.76
C MET A 81 1.67 5.76 3.04
N VAL A 82 1.41 4.45 2.94
CA VAL A 82 0.16 3.92 2.38
C VAL A 82 -1.03 4.28 3.28
N ASP A 83 -0.87 4.25 4.60
CA ASP A 83 -1.88 4.77 5.53
C ASP A 83 -2.01 6.30 5.46
N GLY A 84 -0.91 7.01 5.19
CA GLY A 84 -0.83 8.48 5.19
C GLY A 84 -1.17 9.20 3.88
N VAL A 85 -1.13 8.52 2.72
CA VAL A 85 -1.42 9.10 1.37
C VAL A 85 -2.92 9.06 1.05
N ASP A 86 -3.78 9.24 2.06
CA ASP A 86 -5.24 9.23 2.01
C ASP A 86 -5.90 7.84 2.05
N GLY A 87 -5.92 7.20 3.23
CA GLY A 87 -6.92 6.15 3.51
C GLY A 87 -8.37 6.60 3.22
N LEU A 88 -8.63 7.92 3.28
CA LEU A 88 -9.91 8.53 2.89
C LEU A 88 -10.11 8.59 1.36
N LEU A 89 -9.13 9.01 0.55
CA LEU A 89 -9.24 8.99 -0.93
C LEU A 89 -9.21 7.56 -1.47
N GLY A 90 -8.47 6.66 -0.83
CA GLY A 90 -8.49 5.22 -1.07
C GLY A 90 -9.88 4.64 -0.83
N MET A 91 -10.48 4.86 0.34
CA MET A 91 -11.88 4.46 0.61
C MET A 91 -12.89 5.15 -0.32
N LEU A 92 -12.74 6.44 -0.61
CA LEU A 92 -13.60 7.17 -1.56
C LEU A 92 -13.51 6.58 -2.96
N SER A 93 -12.31 6.22 -3.43
CA SER A 93 -12.11 5.56 -4.72
C SER A 93 -12.73 4.15 -4.74
N LEU A 94 -12.61 3.38 -3.65
CA LEU A 94 -13.24 2.06 -3.50
C LEU A 94 -14.77 2.17 -3.50
N ILE A 95 -15.35 3.06 -2.69
CA ILE A 95 -16.80 3.32 -2.65
C ILE A 95 -17.29 3.77 -4.02
N SER A 96 -16.53 4.62 -4.72
CA SER A 96 -16.89 5.08 -6.05
C SER A 96 -16.91 3.93 -7.08
N THR A 97 -15.92 3.04 -7.02
CA THR A 97 -15.80 1.89 -7.93
C THR A 97 -16.89 0.86 -7.67
N ILE A 98 -17.21 0.59 -6.40
CA ILE A 98 -18.29 -0.32 -6.01
C ILE A 98 -19.66 0.23 -6.46
N THR A 99 -19.90 1.53 -6.28
CA THR A 99 -21.15 2.17 -6.70
C THR A 99 -21.36 2.06 -8.22
N LEU A 100 -20.29 2.29 -8.99
CA LEU A 100 -20.31 2.12 -10.44
C LEU A 100 -20.60 0.65 -10.85
N ALA A 101 -19.96 -0.31 -10.19
CA ALA A 101 -20.16 -1.74 -10.48
C ALA A 101 -21.63 -2.18 -10.26
N ILE A 102 -22.26 -1.69 -9.17
CA ILE A 102 -23.68 -1.98 -8.87
C ILE A 102 -24.60 -1.39 -9.95
N PHE A 103 -24.36 -0.14 -10.37
CA PHE A 103 -25.15 0.50 -11.44
C PHE A 103 -25.05 -0.26 -12.77
N ILE A 104 -23.85 -0.71 -13.13
CA ILE A 104 -23.62 -1.49 -14.36
C ILE A 104 -24.34 -2.84 -14.28
N SER A 105 -24.25 -3.53 -13.15
CA SER A 105 -24.97 -4.79 -12.95
C SER A 105 -26.48 -4.63 -13.06
N ALA A 106 -27.03 -3.53 -12.55
CA ALA A 106 -28.46 -3.22 -12.66
C ALA A 106 -28.87 -2.95 -14.11
N ILE A 107 -28.06 -2.19 -14.87
CA ILE A 107 -28.32 -1.93 -16.29
C ILE A 107 -28.24 -3.22 -17.11
N GLY A 108 -27.29 -4.10 -16.81
CA GLY A 108 -27.20 -5.43 -17.45
C GLY A 108 -28.47 -6.25 -17.23
N PHE A 109 -28.94 -6.33 -15.99
CA PHE A 109 -30.13 -7.09 -15.64
C PHE A 109 -31.41 -6.50 -16.25
N LEU A 110 -31.58 -5.18 -16.21
CA LEU A 110 -32.72 -4.52 -16.87
C LEU A 110 -32.63 -4.64 -18.39
N GLY A 111 -31.44 -4.53 -18.97
CA GLY A 111 -31.22 -4.65 -20.41
C GLY A 111 -31.61 -6.03 -20.94
N GLU A 112 -31.26 -7.08 -20.21
CA GLU A 112 -31.67 -8.45 -20.54
C GLU A 112 -33.19 -8.65 -20.37
N TYR A 113 -33.78 -8.10 -19.30
CA TYR A 113 -35.23 -8.16 -19.05
C TYR A 113 -36.05 -7.44 -20.14
N PHE A 114 -35.60 -6.27 -20.59
CA PHE A 114 -36.25 -5.48 -21.64
C PHE A 114 -35.79 -5.84 -23.06
N LYS A 115 -34.89 -6.82 -23.23
CA LYS A 115 -34.30 -7.22 -24.52
C LYS A 115 -33.72 -6.04 -25.30
N LEU A 116 -33.01 -5.15 -24.61
CA LEU A 116 -32.30 -4.05 -25.24
C LEU A 116 -31.11 -4.58 -26.04
N SER A 117 -30.76 -3.88 -27.11
CA SER A 117 -29.58 -4.21 -27.92
C SER A 117 -28.29 -3.98 -27.12
N ASP A 118 -27.34 -4.91 -27.21
CA ASP A 118 -26.02 -4.83 -26.58
C ASP A 118 -25.30 -3.50 -26.87
N PHE A 119 -25.51 -2.95 -28.07
CA PHE A 119 -24.95 -1.66 -28.48
C PHE A 119 -25.49 -0.49 -27.64
N MET A 120 -26.79 -0.51 -27.28
CA MET A 120 -27.39 0.54 -26.45
C MET A 120 -26.97 0.42 -24.98
N MET A 121 -26.77 -0.81 -24.48
CA MET A 121 -26.19 -1.05 -23.15
C MET A 121 -24.73 -0.57 -23.07
N LEU A 122 -23.94 -0.79 -24.12
CA LEU A 122 -22.57 -0.32 -24.20
C LEU A 122 -22.48 1.22 -24.26
N LEU A 123 -23.40 1.87 -24.99
CA LEU A 123 -23.45 3.33 -25.06
C LEU A 123 -23.82 3.96 -23.72
N SER A 124 -24.79 3.37 -22.99
CA SER A 124 -25.17 3.86 -21.65
C SER A 124 -24.04 3.64 -20.64
N PHE A 125 -23.32 2.51 -20.73
CA PHE A 125 -22.13 2.24 -19.93
C PHE A 125 -21.07 3.35 -20.11
N LEU A 126 -20.68 3.65 -21.35
CA LEU A 126 -19.66 4.67 -21.62
C LEU A 126 -20.09 6.05 -21.12
N PHE A 127 -21.36 6.41 -21.30
CA PHE A 127 -21.89 7.69 -20.85
C PHE A 127 -21.84 7.84 -19.32
N ILE A 128 -22.21 6.79 -18.58
CA ILE A 128 -22.17 6.79 -17.10
C ILE A 128 -20.73 6.78 -16.59
N MET A 129 -19.84 6.00 -17.21
CA MET A 129 -18.44 5.92 -16.81
C MET A 129 -17.73 7.28 -16.94
N VAL A 130 -17.95 7.98 -18.05
CA VAL A 130 -17.40 9.33 -18.29
C VAL A 130 -18.02 10.34 -17.33
N SER A 131 -19.35 10.33 -17.15
CA SER A 131 -20.04 11.27 -16.25
C SER A 131 -19.58 11.10 -14.79
N PHE A 132 -19.43 9.86 -14.35
CA PHE A 132 -18.97 9.53 -13.00
C PHE A 132 -17.51 9.93 -12.78
N THR A 133 -16.64 9.67 -13.76
CA THR A 133 -15.24 10.09 -13.73
C THR A 133 -15.11 11.61 -13.68
N CYS A 134 -15.90 12.34 -14.47
CA CYS A 134 -15.94 13.80 -14.44
C CYS A 134 -16.43 14.34 -13.09
N TYR A 135 -17.47 13.75 -12.50
CA TYR A 135 -17.97 14.13 -11.18
C TYR A 135 -16.91 13.89 -10.09
N PHE A 136 -16.24 12.74 -10.10
CA PHE A 136 -15.18 12.39 -9.16
C PHE A 136 -13.96 13.31 -9.28
N VAL A 137 -13.52 13.62 -10.50
CA VAL A 137 -12.41 14.56 -10.73
C VAL A 137 -12.77 15.96 -10.24
N HIS A 138 -14.02 16.39 -10.42
CA HIS A 138 -14.50 17.68 -9.95
C HIS A 138 -14.53 17.75 -8.41
N THR A 139 -15.12 16.75 -7.74
CA THR A 139 -15.20 16.73 -6.27
C THR A 139 -13.84 16.54 -5.60
N SER A 140 -12.92 15.78 -6.20
CA SER A 140 -11.54 15.64 -5.65
C SER A 140 -10.73 16.94 -5.68
N LYS A 141 -11.04 17.87 -6.59
CA LYS A 141 -10.38 19.18 -6.65
C LYS A 141 -10.89 20.16 -5.58
N PHE A 142 -12.15 20.04 -5.16
CA PHE A 142 -12.73 20.85 -4.09
C PHE A 142 -12.21 20.48 -2.70
N ASN A 143 -11.87 19.20 -2.50
CA ASN A 143 -11.43 18.70 -1.20
C ASN A 143 -9.93 18.95 -0.90
N LYS A 144 -9.22 19.67 -1.78
CA LYS A 144 -7.79 20.04 -1.64
C LYS A 144 -7.58 21.54 -1.31
N GLN A 145 -8.64 22.31 -1.03
CA GLN A 145 -8.58 23.68 -0.52
C GLN A 145 -8.98 23.72 0.96
#